data_AF-A0A0M3JDF3-F1
#
_entry.id   AF-A0A0M3JDF3-F1
#
_cell.length_a   1.000
_cell.length_b   1.000
_cell.length_c   1.000
_cell.angle_alpha   90.00
_cell.angle_beta   90.00
_cell.angle_gamma   90.00
#
_symmetry.space_group_name_H-M   'P 1'
#
loop_
_entity.id
_entity.type
_entity.pdbx_description
1 polymer ?
#
loop_
_entity_poly.entity_id
_entity_poly.type
_entity_poly.pdbx_seq_one_letter_code
_entity_poly.pdbx_strand_id
1 'polypeptide(L)'
;MHITRFQCECSVGYERNSRTGECTIPGSCDPTLPNPCDGRKREKCLLHSSGQYHSCQCSQGEKRHSVTGICLRDECLLGAHDCDQSAQCIDTDDGYLCICKKGFIDQSADPINKPGRLCVAEKNECLDGTHKCSPDAICTDTTDGYICRCKPGFIDFSPNPHQYALNIFSHLNFRISNYCSIVFHSRSST
;
A
#
# COMPACT_ATOMS: atom_id res chain seq x y z
N MET A 1 -62.97 -1.26 -31.07
CA MET A 1 -61.74 -1.94 -31.54
C MET A 1 -60.84 -2.16 -30.35
N HIS A 2 -60.76 -3.40 -29.85
CA HIS A 2 -59.78 -3.78 -28.81
C HIS A 2 -58.44 -4.02 -29.51
N ILE A 3 -57.46 -3.15 -29.28
CA ILE A 3 -56.08 -3.42 -29.68
C ILE A 3 -55.49 -4.33 -28.60
N THR A 4 -55.51 -5.64 -28.83
CA THR A 4 -54.74 -6.59 -28.02
C THR A 4 -53.27 -6.41 -28.38
N ARG A 5 -52.52 -5.74 -27.50
CA ARG A 5 -51.08 -5.58 -27.61
C ARG A 5 -50.43 -6.89 -27.15
N PHE A 6 -49.99 -7.73 -28.09
CA PHE A 6 -49.22 -8.92 -27.76
C PHE A 6 -47.81 -8.49 -27.32
N GLN A 7 -47.45 -8.77 -26.08
CA GLN A 7 -46.08 -8.59 -25.57
C GLN A 7 -45.32 -9.91 -25.73
N CYS A 8 -44.15 -9.84 -26.36
CA CYS A 8 -43.24 -10.99 -26.43
C CYS A 8 -42.48 -11.11 -25.11
N GLU A 9 -42.74 -12.19 -24.37
CA GLU A 9 -41.97 -12.59 -23.20
C GLU A 9 -40.84 -13.55 -23.60
N CYS A 10 -39.77 -13.55 -22.82
CA CYS A 10 -38.66 -14.47 -23.03
C CYS A 10 -39.02 -15.86 -22.49
N SER A 11 -38.51 -16.90 -23.15
CA SER A 11 -38.61 -18.28 -22.67
C SER A 11 -38.02 -18.42 -21.26
N VAL A 12 -38.52 -19.39 -20.49
CA VAL A 12 -38.04 -19.66 -19.13
C VAL A 12 -36.51 -19.82 -19.13
N GLY A 13 -35.84 -19.04 -18.29
CA GLY A 13 -34.37 -19.03 -18.18
C GLY A 13 -33.66 -18.04 -19.11
N TYR A 14 -34.39 -17.20 -19.86
CA TYR A 14 -33.84 -16.11 -20.67
C TYR A 14 -34.33 -14.75 -20.15
N GLU A 15 -33.46 -13.75 -20.20
CA GLU A 15 -33.74 -12.36 -19.83
C GLU A 15 -33.74 -11.47 -21.06
N ARG A 16 -34.68 -10.53 -21.13
CA ARG A 16 -34.75 -9.55 -22.22
C ARG A 16 -33.63 -8.53 -22.05
N ASN A 17 -32.68 -8.52 -22.98
CA ASN A 17 -31.66 -7.47 -23.04
C ASN A 17 -32.36 -6.12 -23.27
N SER A 18 -32.16 -5.18 -22.33
CA SER A 18 -32.84 -3.88 -22.36
C SER A 18 -32.35 -2.96 -23.49
N ARG A 19 -31.18 -3.26 -24.10
CA ARG A 19 -30.62 -2.48 -25.22
C ARG A 19 -31.00 -3.06 -26.58
N THR A 20 -30.86 -4.37 -26.77
CA THR A 20 -31.14 -5.03 -28.06
C THR A 20 -32.59 -5.50 -28.18
N GLY A 21 -33.29 -5.68 -27.07
CA GLY A 21 -34.62 -6.26 -27.04
C GLY A 21 -34.65 -7.77 -27.29
N GLU A 22 -33.50 -8.41 -27.41
CA GLU A 22 -33.36 -9.86 -27.61
C GLU A 22 -33.40 -10.61 -26.28
N CYS A 23 -33.92 -11.83 -26.30
CA CYS A 23 -33.90 -12.71 -25.15
C CYS A 23 -32.56 -13.43 -25.08
N THR A 24 -31.76 -13.13 -24.06
CA THR A 24 -30.42 -13.68 -23.86
C THR A 24 -30.35 -14.47 -22.55
N ILE A 25 -29.32 -15.30 -22.39
CA ILE A 25 -29.13 -16.05 -21.13
C ILE A 25 -28.76 -15.04 -20.03
N PRO A 26 -29.20 -15.21 -18.76
CA PRO A 26 -28.79 -14.37 -17.66
C PRO A 26 -27.26 -14.24 -17.57
N GLY A 27 -26.76 -13.01 -17.52
CA GLY A 27 -25.33 -12.74 -17.51
C GLY A 27 -24.63 -12.87 -18.87
N SER A 28 -25.37 -13.06 -19.98
CA SER A 28 -24.82 -12.93 -21.34
C SER A 28 -24.28 -11.52 -21.59
N CYS A 29 -23.24 -11.43 -22.41
CA CYS A 29 -22.60 -10.18 -22.76
C CYS A 29 -22.14 -10.18 -24.22
N ASP A 30 -21.98 -8.99 -24.80
CA ASP A 30 -21.48 -8.81 -26.16
C ASP A 30 -20.06 -8.22 -26.11
N PRO A 31 -19.02 -8.96 -26.57
CA PRO A 31 -17.64 -8.51 -26.51
C PRO A 31 -17.34 -7.31 -27.44
N THR A 32 -18.23 -6.99 -28.38
CA THR A 32 -18.07 -5.85 -29.29
C THR A 32 -18.50 -4.52 -28.67
N LEU A 33 -19.26 -4.57 -27.57
CA LEU A 33 -19.77 -3.38 -26.90
C LEU A 33 -18.79 -2.84 -25.86
N PRO A 34 -18.74 -1.51 -25.67
CA PRO A 34 -18.00 -0.90 -24.56
C PRO A 34 -18.70 -1.20 -23.23
N ASN A 35 -17.93 -1.65 -22.23
CA ASN A 35 -18.38 -2.02 -20.90
C ASN A 35 -19.60 -2.97 -20.92
N PRO A 36 -19.45 -4.18 -21.48
CA PRO A 36 -20.56 -5.10 -21.69
C PRO A 36 -21.02 -5.79 -20.40
N CYS A 37 -20.23 -5.70 -19.33
CA CYS A 37 -20.50 -6.25 -18.01
C CYS A 37 -20.53 -5.15 -16.95
N ASP A 38 -21.07 -5.45 -15.77
CA ASP A 38 -21.09 -4.52 -14.64
C ASP A 38 -19.66 -4.27 -14.13
N GLY A 39 -19.11 -3.10 -14.47
CA GLY A 39 -17.76 -2.71 -14.05
C GLY A 39 -17.57 -2.73 -12.53
N ARG A 40 -18.64 -2.58 -11.75
CA ARG A 40 -18.57 -2.66 -10.27
C ARG A 40 -18.27 -4.07 -9.78
N LYS A 41 -18.62 -5.11 -10.56
CA LYS A 41 -18.31 -6.51 -10.26
C LYS A 41 -16.95 -6.95 -10.78
N ARG A 42 -16.25 -6.09 -11.54
CA ARG A 42 -14.96 -6.38 -12.19
C ARG A 42 -14.99 -7.59 -13.13
N GLU A 43 -16.17 -7.93 -13.66
CA GLU A 43 -16.35 -9.05 -14.58
C GLU A 43 -15.85 -8.70 -15.99
N LYS A 44 -15.36 -9.71 -16.70
CA LYS A 44 -15.01 -9.62 -18.12
C LYS A 44 -15.99 -10.41 -18.95
N CYS A 45 -16.23 -9.94 -20.16
CA CYS A 45 -17.04 -10.67 -21.13
C CYS A 45 -16.21 -11.78 -21.76
N LEU A 46 -16.31 -12.99 -21.21
CA LEU A 46 -15.50 -14.14 -21.60
C LEU A 46 -16.38 -15.20 -22.28
N LEU A 47 -15.77 -16.02 -23.14
CA LEU A 47 -16.47 -17.13 -23.79
C LEU A 47 -16.90 -18.14 -22.71
N HIS A 48 -18.17 -18.54 -22.73
CA HIS A 48 -18.70 -19.55 -21.82
C HIS A 48 -18.02 -20.91 -22.04
N SER A 49 -18.01 -21.77 -21.01
CA SER A 49 -17.39 -23.10 -21.06
C SER A 49 -17.98 -24.02 -22.16
N SER A 50 -19.21 -23.75 -22.59
CA SER A 50 -19.84 -24.43 -23.72
C SER A 50 -19.33 -23.98 -25.10
N GLY A 51 -18.58 -22.87 -25.18
CA GLY A 51 -18.05 -22.30 -26.42
C GLY A 51 -19.08 -21.62 -27.33
N GLN A 52 -20.35 -21.55 -26.91
CA GLN A 52 -21.45 -21.12 -27.78
C GLN A 52 -21.86 -19.65 -27.60
N TYR A 53 -21.53 -19.04 -26.47
CA TYR A 53 -21.93 -17.67 -26.15
C TYR A 53 -20.94 -17.01 -25.18
N HIS A 54 -20.97 -15.68 -25.09
CA HIS A 54 -20.18 -14.92 -24.13
C HIS A 54 -21.00 -14.56 -22.89
N SER A 55 -20.37 -14.60 -21.73
CA SER A 55 -20.99 -14.24 -20.46
C SER A 55 -20.02 -13.51 -19.54
N CYS A 56 -20.57 -12.71 -18.63
CA CYS A 56 -19.82 -11.97 -17.63
C CYS A 56 -19.26 -12.93 -16.58
N GLN A 57 -17.95 -13.13 -16.60
CA GLN A 57 -17.24 -14.05 -15.73
C GLN A 57 -16.03 -13.38 -15.10
N CYS A 58 -15.56 -13.95 -13.98
CA CYS A 58 -14.27 -13.57 -13.42
C CYS A 58 -13.13 -14.06 -14.33
N SER A 59 -12.04 -13.32 -14.34
CA SER A 59 -10.86 -13.72 -15.10
C SER A 59 -10.26 -15.01 -14.54
N GLN A 60 -9.36 -15.64 -15.31
CA GLN A 60 -8.66 -16.82 -14.85
C GLN A 60 -7.89 -16.53 -13.54
N GLY A 61 -8.13 -17.37 -12.53
CA GLY A 61 -7.50 -17.25 -11.21
C GLY A 61 -8.22 -16.32 -10.22
N GLU A 62 -9.27 -15.62 -10.66
CA GLU A 62 -10.09 -14.78 -9.78
C GLU A 62 -11.20 -15.61 -9.11
N LYS A 63 -11.53 -15.27 -7.87
CA LYS A 63 -12.62 -15.88 -7.10
C LYS A 63 -13.74 -14.87 -6.95
N ARG A 64 -14.99 -15.34 -7.02
CA ARG A 64 -16.15 -14.48 -6.79
C ARG A 64 -16.40 -14.35 -5.29
N HIS A 65 -16.44 -13.12 -4.77
CA HIS A 65 -16.81 -12.84 -3.39
C HIS A 65 -18.24 -13.33 -3.13
N SER A 66 -18.45 -14.09 -2.06
CA SER A 66 -19.71 -14.80 -1.78
C SER A 66 -20.92 -13.88 -1.57
N VAL A 67 -20.71 -12.71 -0.95
CA VAL A 67 -21.76 -11.73 -0.67
C VAL A 67 -21.94 -10.70 -1.80
N THR A 68 -20.87 -9.99 -2.18
CA THR A 68 -20.95 -8.87 -3.14
C THR A 68 -20.96 -9.32 -4.60
N GLY A 69 -20.51 -10.55 -4.89
CA GLY A 69 -20.41 -11.06 -6.25
C GLY A 69 -19.27 -10.43 -7.07
N ILE A 70 -18.39 -9.64 -6.45
CA ILE A 70 -17.23 -9.00 -7.09
C ILE A 70 -16.16 -10.07 -7.38
N CYS A 71 -15.49 -9.97 -8.53
CA CYS A 71 -14.33 -10.79 -8.85
C CYS A 71 -13.10 -10.28 -8.10
N LEU A 72 -12.60 -11.11 -7.19
CA LEU A 72 -11.40 -10.87 -6.38
C LEU A 72 -10.21 -11.59 -7.00
N ARG A 73 -9.07 -10.91 -7.00
CA ARG A 73 -7.80 -11.43 -7.50
C ARG A 73 -6.87 -11.53 -6.30
N ASP A 74 -6.23 -12.68 -6.13
CA ASP A 74 -5.20 -12.85 -5.11
C ASP A 74 -3.83 -12.52 -5.72
N GLU A 75 -3.40 -11.26 -5.61
CA GLU A 75 -2.11 -10.85 -6.20
C GLU A 75 -0.92 -11.52 -5.51
N CYS A 76 -1.05 -11.88 -4.23
CA CYS A 76 0.00 -12.52 -3.47
C CYS A 76 0.27 -13.97 -3.93
N LEU A 77 -0.78 -14.76 -4.15
CA LEU A 77 -0.64 -16.12 -4.70
C LEU A 77 -0.17 -16.13 -6.15
N LEU A 78 -0.56 -15.12 -6.93
CA LEU A 78 -0.19 -15.01 -8.34
C LEU A 78 1.19 -14.39 -8.57
N GLY A 79 1.84 -13.86 -7.52
CA GLY A 79 3.06 -13.07 -7.65
C GLY A 79 2.86 -11.80 -8.48
N ALA A 80 1.63 -11.30 -8.56
CA ALA A 80 1.23 -10.14 -9.35
C ALA A 80 1.25 -8.85 -8.52
N HIS A 81 2.28 -8.71 -7.69
CA HIS A 81 2.48 -7.57 -6.79
C HIS A 81 3.89 -6.99 -6.97
N ASP A 82 4.06 -5.75 -6.52
CA ASP A 82 5.32 -5.00 -6.57
C ASP A 82 5.91 -4.74 -5.17
N CYS A 83 5.50 -5.51 -4.16
CA CYS A 83 6.11 -5.50 -2.83
C CYS A 83 7.64 -5.69 -2.89
N ASP A 84 8.37 -5.02 -2.00
CA ASP A 84 9.80 -5.26 -1.78
C ASP A 84 10.07 -6.72 -1.38
N GLN A 85 11.25 -7.25 -1.69
CA GLN A 85 11.64 -8.62 -1.31
C GLN A 85 11.66 -8.82 0.22
N SER A 86 11.93 -7.74 0.96
CA SER A 86 11.90 -7.67 2.41
C SER A 86 10.53 -7.27 2.96
N ALA A 87 9.50 -7.20 2.11
CA ALA A 87 8.11 -7.03 2.51
C ALA A 87 7.32 -8.34 2.48
N GLN A 88 6.20 -8.34 3.19
CA GLN A 88 5.14 -9.34 3.15
C GLN A 88 3.98 -8.79 2.32
N CYS A 89 3.50 -9.59 1.37
CA CYS A 89 2.27 -9.32 0.63
C CYS A 89 1.05 -9.80 1.43
N ILE A 90 -0.01 -8.99 1.45
CA ILE A 90 -1.29 -9.30 2.09
C ILE A 90 -2.39 -9.05 1.06
N ASP A 91 -3.15 -10.09 0.73
CA ASP A 91 -4.31 -10.02 -0.15
C ASP A 91 -5.49 -9.36 0.56
N THR A 92 -6.27 -8.55 -0.16
CA THR A 92 -7.41 -7.79 0.34
C THR A 92 -8.53 -7.76 -0.71
N ASP A 93 -9.77 -7.48 -0.30
CA ASP A 93 -10.88 -7.39 -1.26
C ASP A 93 -10.69 -6.25 -2.30
N ASP A 94 -9.87 -5.24 -1.97
CA ASP A 94 -9.57 -4.09 -2.82
C ASP A 94 -8.25 -4.20 -3.59
N GLY A 95 -7.58 -5.36 -3.55
CA GLY A 95 -6.28 -5.61 -4.17
C GLY A 95 -5.29 -6.15 -3.14
N TYR A 96 -4.11 -5.56 -3.02
CA TYR A 96 -3.09 -6.04 -2.07
C TYR A 96 -2.37 -4.92 -1.33
N LEU A 97 -1.89 -5.26 -0.14
CA LEU A 97 -1.04 -4.42 0.70
C LEU A 97 0.34 -5.05 0.84
N CYS A 98 1.37 -4.22 0.96
CA CYS A 98 2.72 -4.67 1.29
C CYS A 98 3.16 -4.05 2.61
N ILE A 99 3.73 -4.86 3.50
CA ILE A 99 4.21 -4.43 4.81
C ILE A 99 5.65 -4.93 4.98
N CYS A 100 6.58 -4.07 5.38
CA CYS A 100 7.96 -4.51 5.66
C CYS A 100 8.00 -5.59 6.74
N LYS A 101 8.84 -6.59 6.54
CA LYS A 101 9.07 -7.66 7.52
C LYS A 101 9.69 -7.06 8.79
N LYS A 102 9.55 -7.76 9.91
CA LYS A 102 10.17 -7.38 11.17
C LYS A 102 11.68 -7.15 10.99
N GLY A 103 12.20 -6.05 11.53
CA GLY A 103 13.60 -5.66 11.34
C GLY A 103 13.85 -4.84 10.08
N PHE A 104 12.80 -4.38 9.38
CA PHE A 104 12.89 -3.49 8.23
C PHE A 104 11.94 -2.31 8.39
N ILE A 105 12.40 -1.13 7.97
CA ILE A 105 11.61 0.10 7.91
C ILE A 105 11.22 0.42 6.47
N ASP A 106 10.04 1.02 6.33
CA ASP A 106 9.53 1.45 5.04
C ASP A 106 10.09 2.82 4.65
N GLN A 107 10.86 2.86 3.57
CA GLN A 107 11.38 4.08 2.96
C GLN A 107 10.81 4.32 1.56
N SER A 108 9.65 3.73 1.26
CA SER A 108 8.95 3.94 0.00
C SER A 108 8.76 5.42 -0.30
N ALA A 109 8.77 5.81 -1.58
CA ALA A 109 8.56 7.21 -1.97
C ALA A 109 7.15 7.72 -1.59
N ASP A 110 6.18 6.81 -1.48
CA ASP A 110 4.82 7.09 -1.05
C ASP A 110 4.35 6.00 -0.06
N PRO A 111 4.76 6.06 1.22
CA PRO A 111 4.40 5.06 2.22
C PRO A 111 2.89 5.04 2.54
N ILE A 112 2.15 6.09 2.18
CA ILE A 112 0.72 6.21 2.49
C ILE A 112 -0.10 5.40 1.48
N ASN A 113 0.17 5.58 0.18
CA ASN A 113 -0.61 4.89 -0.85
C ASN A 113 0.08 3.62 -1.37
N LYS A 114 1.39 3.51 -1.22
CA LYS A 114 2.20 2.38 -1.68
C LYS A 114 3.25 1.98 -0.63
N PRO A 115 2.83 1.52 0.56
CA PRO A 115 3.75 1.05 1.58
C PRO A 115 4.54 -0.18 1.13
N GLY A 116 5.68 -0.43 1.77
CA GLY A 116 6.46 -1.66 1.63
C GLY A 116 7.01 -1.92 0.22
N ARG A 117 7.22 -0.87 -0.59
CA ARG A 117 7.90 -0.92 -1.89
C ARG A 117 9.40 -0.73 -1.81
N LEU A 118 9.87 -0.16 -0.70
CA LEU A 118 11.28 -0.07 -0.35
C LEU A 118 11.42 -0.35 1.14
N CYS A 119 11.87 -1.56 1.47
CA CYS A 119 12.09 -1.97 2.85
C CYS A 119 13.59 -2.08 3.11
N VAL A 120 14.11 -1.22 3.99
CA VAL A 120 15.53 -1.24 4.35
C VAL A 120 15.69 -1.82 5.75
N ALA A 121 16.76 -2.58 5.97
CA ALA A 121 17.01 -3.17 7.27
C ALA A 121 17.12 -2.06 8.32
N GLU A 122 16.46 -2.26 9.46
CA GLU A 122 16.65 -1.44 10.65
C GLU A 122 18.14 -1.46 11.00
N LYS A 123 18.73 -0.28 11.04
CA LYS A 123 20.11 -0.10 11.45
C LYS A 123 20.10 0.51 12.83
N ASN A 124 20.87 -0.09 13.74
CA ASN A 124 21.06 0.48 15.06
C ASN A 124 22.48 1.04 15.14
N GLU A 125 22.64 2.31 14.78
CA GLU A 125 23.96 2.93 14.75
C GLU A 125 24.62 3.01 16.12
N CYS A 126 23.82 2.96 17.20
CA CYS A 126 24.31 2.93 18.58
C CYS A 126 24.97 1.59 18.92
N LEU A 127 24.40 0.46 18.49
CA LEU A 127 24.95 -0.88 18.70
C LEU A 127 26.08 -1.19 17.71
N ASP A 128 25.93 -0.75 16.46
CA ASP A 128 26.92 -0.97 15.40
C ASP A 128 28.18 -0.11 15.58
N GLY A 129 28.15 0.87 16.49
CA GLY A 129 29.25 1.82 16.69
C GLY A 129 29.49 2.74 15.47
N THR A 130 28.50 2.87 14.58
CA THR A 130 28.60 3.70 13.38
C THR A 130 28.03 5.11 13.57
N HIS A 131 27.53 5.41 14.79
CA HIS A 131 27.03 6.73 15.17
C HIS A 131 28.14 7.79 15.22
N LYS A 132 27.77 9.06 15.06
CA LYS A 132 28.69 10.21 15.14
C LYS A 132 28.56 11.03 16.44
N CYS A 133 27.80 10.52 17.42
CA CYS A 133 27.64 11.19 18.71
C CYS A 133 28.98 11.58 19.34
N SER A 134 29.00 12.73 20.01
CA SER A 134 30.13 13.13 20.86
C SER A 134 30.47 12.02 21.88
N PRO A 135 31.74 11.81 22.27
CA PRO A 135 32.10 10.90 23.36
C PRO A 135 31.37 11.21 24.68
N ASP A 136 30.98 12.48 24.87
CA ASP A 136 30.22 12.97 26.02
C ASP A 136 28.70 13.07 25.76
N ALA A 137 28.21 12.38 24.73
CA ALA A 137 26.79 12.20 24.46
C ALA A 137 26.35 10.75 24.70
N ILE A 138 25.05 10.58 24.92
CA ILE A 138 24.32 9.32 24.98
C ILE A 138 23.66 9.12 23.61
N CYS A 139 23.95 8.00 22.96
CA CYS A 139 23.28 7.56 21.73
C CYS A 139 21.96 6.87 22.09
N THR A 140 20.90 7.18 21.37
CA THR A 140 19.60 6.50 21.47
C THR A 140 19.10 6.19 20.08
N ASP A 141 18.90 4.90 19.81
CA ASP A 141 18.38 4.40 18.55
C ASP A 141 16.88 4.72 18.40
N THR A 142 16.44 4.99 17.18
CA THR A 142 15.08 5.37 16.84
C THR A 142 14.66 4.74 15.50
N THR A 143 13.37 4.70 15.20
CA THR A 143 12.89 4.16 13.92
C THR A 143 13.37 4.96 12.71
N ASP A 144 13.74 6.23 12.92
CA ASP A 144 14.19 7.15 11.88
C ASP A 144 15.73 7.36 11.90
N GLY A 145 16.47 6.45 12.54
CA GLY A 145 17.93 6.54 12.72
C GLY A 145 18.30 6.64 14.19
N TYR A 146 19.13 7.60 14.60
CA TYR A 146 19.55 7.74 16.00
C TYR A 146 19.63 9.19 16.46
N ILE A 147 19.50 9.40 17.77
CA ILE A 147 19.58 10.70 18.43
C ILE A 147 20.76 10.69 19.41
N CYS A 148 21.52 11.79 19.45
CA CYS A 148 22.61 11.98 20.40
C CYS A 148 22.22 13.08 21.40
N ARG A 149 22.26 12.77 22.69
CA ARG A 149 22.00 13.76 23.76
C ARG A 149 23.18 13.91 24.69
N CYS A 150 23.68 15.12 24.90
CA CYS A 150 24.77 15.36 25.85
C CYS A 150 24.48 14.78 27.24
N LYS A 151 25.50 14.18 27.85
CA LYS A 151 25.44 13.70 29.24
C LYS A 151 25.13 14.87 30.18
N PRO A 152 24.51 14.62 31.36
CA PRO A 152 24.28 15.67 32.35
C PRO A 152 25.57 16.45 32.67
N GLY A 153 25.50 17.78 32.69
CA GLY A 153 26.65 18.67 32.90
C GLY A 153 27.35 19.14 31.62
N PHE A 154 26.95 18.62 30.45
CA PHE A 154 27.45 19.04 29.14
C PHE A 154 26.34 19.71 28.31
N ILE A 155 26.72 20.70 27.51
CA ILE A 155 25.84 21.41 26.57
C ILE A 155 26.29 21.15 25.15
N ASP A 156 25.34 21.08 24.22
CA ASP A 156 25.58 20.94 22.78
C ASP A 156 26.03 22.27 22.17
N PHE A 157 27.25 22.29 21.62
CA PHE A 157 27.87 23.43 20.94
C PHE A 157 28.03 23.20 19.43
N SER A 158 27.33 22.22 18.86
CA SER A 158 27.47 21.88 17.44
C SER A 158 27.16 23.08 16.54
N PRO A 159 28.04 23.48 15.60
CA PRO A 159 27.91 24.71 14.81
C PRO A 159 26.71 24.71 13.86
N ASN A 160 26.07 23.55 13.65
CA ASN A 160 24.82 23.41 12.94
C ASN A 160 23.91 22.38 13.63
N PRO A 161 23.11 22.78 14.64
CA PRO A 161 22.22 21.87 15.36
C PRO A 161 21.18 21.20 14.43
N HIS A 162 20.91 21.83 13.27
CA HIS A 162 19.90 21.42 12.29
C HIS A 162 20.46 20.82 10.98
N GLN A 163 21.76 20.91 10.68
CA GLN A 163 22.28 20.57 9.33
C GLN A 163 22.79 19.13 9.19
N TYR A 164 22.92 18.39 10.29
CA TYR A 164 23.21 16.95 10.24
C TYR A 164 21.93 16.11 10.09
N ALA A 165 20.76 16.75 10.17
CA ALA A 165 19.47 16.17 9.80
C ALA A 165 19.35 16.17 8.26
N LEU A 166 20.16 15.39 7.56
CA LEU A 166 20.00 15.28 6.11
C LEU A 166 18.83 14.34 5.78
N ASN A 167 17.70 15.01 5.49
CA ASN A 167 16.65 14.66 4.54
C ASN A 167 16.08 13.23 4.64
N ILE A 168 14.95 13.04 5.33
CA ILE A 168 13.59 12.84 4.75
C ILE A 168 12.56 13.21 5.85
N PHE A 169 11.56 14.04 5.54
CA PHE A 169 10.43 14.49 6.39
C PHE A 169 10.65 15.66 7.38
N SER A 170 9.88 16.71 7.13
CA SER A 170 9.91 18.06 7.70
C SER A 170 9.18 18.23 9.04
N HIS A 171 9.19 17.25 9.96
CA HIS A 171 8.43 17.40 11.23
C HIS A 171 9.06 16.89 12.54
N LEU A 172 10.30 16.38 12.57
CA LEU A 172 10.94 15.96 13.82
C LEU A 172 12.29 16.64 14.03
N ASN A 173 12.44 17.31 15.17
CA ASN A 173 13.65 18.02 15.58
C ASN A 173 14.77 17.01 15.93
N PHE A 174 15.51 16.53 14.93
CA PHE A 174 16.70 15.71 15.17
C PHE A 174 17.84 16.58 15.72
N ARG A 175 18.08 16.51 17.04
CA ARG A 175 19.27 17.11 17.68
C ARG A 175 20.42 16.12 17.58
N ILE A 176 21.36 16.39 16.69
CA ILE A 176 22.60 15.63 16.59
C ILE A 176 23.67 16.40 17.37
N SER A 177 23.83 16.08 18.66
CA SER A 177 24.88 16.65 19.50
C SER A 177 26.24 16.00 19.21
N ASN A 178 26.86 16.42 18.10
CA ASN A 178 28.21 15.97 17.71
C ASN A 178 29.30 16.60 18.58
N TYR A 179 29.00 17.70 19.28
CA TYR A 179 29.94 18.39 20.14
C TYR A 179 29.31 18.78 21.47
N CYS A 180 29.62 18.03 22.52
CA CYS A 180 29.20 18.30 23.89
C CYS A 180 30.37 18.87 24.69
N SER A 181 30.16 19.99 25.38
CA SER A 181 31.20 20.64 26.20
C SER A 181 30.67 21.03 27.58
N ILE A 182 31.56 21.04 28.58
CA ILE A 182 31.23 21.36 29.97
C ILE A 182 30.98 22.86 30.10
N VAL A 183 29.93 23.23 30.83
CA VAL A 183 29.78 24.61 31.29
C VAL A 183 30.81 24.86 32.38
N PHE A 184 31.88 25.58 32.05
CA PHE A 184 32.64 26.27 33.09
C PHE A 184 31.73 27.36 33.64
N HIS A 185 31.03 27.09 34.75
CA HIS A 185 30.71 28.17 35.66
C HIS A 185 32.07 28.68 36.13
N SER A 186 32.52 29.78 35.55
CA SER A 186 33.48 30.64 36.22
C SER A 186 32.84 30.96 37.56
N ARG A 187 33.23 30.22 38.61
CA ARG A 187 33.17 30.76 39.96
C ARG A 187 34.03 32.01 39.85
N SER A 188 33.38 33.16 39.74
CA SER A 188 33.97 34.43 40.08
C SER A 188 34.40 34.29 41.54
N SER A 189 35.65 33.89 41.74
CA SER A 189 36.33 34.03 43.02
C SER A 189 36.44 35.53 43.27
N THR A 190 35.45 36.09 43.98
CA THR A 190 35.61 37.30 44.78
C THR A 190 36.28 36.94 46.09
#